data_AF-A0A1G0TG97-F1
#
_entry.id   AF-A0A1G0TG97-F1
#
_cell.length_a   1.000
_cell.length_b   1.000
_cell.length_c   1.000
_cell.angle_alpha   90.00
_cell.angle_beta   90.00
_cell.angle_gamma   90.00
#
_symmetry.space_group_name_H-M   'P 1'
#
loop_
_entity.id
_entity.type
_entity.pdbx_description
1 polymer ?
#
loop_
_entity_poly.entity_id
_entity_poly.type
_entity_poly.pdbx_seq_one_letter_code
_entity_poly.pdbx_strand_id
1 'polypeptide(L)'
;MLVKPSSKEEEYIARLEFEEKKKREEERHKKMVADEKKKLKEIHYMRCPKCGMELIEMSYKNLKIDKCSSCEGIWLDAGEFEIVTEMEKSALNKFFNVFKK
;
A
#
# COMPACT_ATOMS: atom_id res chain seq x y z
N MET A 1 -18.96 19.25 -54.21
CA MET A 1 -17.50 19.04 -54.30
C MET A 1 -16.98 18.82 -52.89
N LEU A 2 -16.27 17.72 -52.63
CA LEU A 2 -15.62 17.49 -51.33
C LEU A 2 -14.44 18.46 -51.24
N VAL A 3 -14.57 19.46 -50.36
CA VAL A 3 -13.49 20.40 -50.06
C VAL A 3 -12.38 19.59 -49.40
N LYS A 4 -11.26 19.39 -50.10
CA LYS A 4 -10.07 18.80 -49.47
C LYS A 4 -9.55 19.82 -48.46
N PRO A 5 -9.39 19.45 -47.17
CA PRO A 5 -8.85 20.34 -46.16
C PRO A 5 -7.51 20.94 -46.62
N SER A 6 -7.22 22.19 -46.25
CA SER A 6 -5.92 22.77 -46.56
C SER A 6 -4.81 21.99 -45.83
N SER A 7 -3.59 21.93 -46.37
CA SER A 7 -2.46 21.25 -45.73
C SER A 7 -2.23 21.68 -44.26
N LYS A 8 -2.63 22.90 -43.87
CA LYS A 8 -2.57 23.39 -42.48
C LYS A 8 -3.65 22.82 -41.56
N GLU A 9 -4.82 22.49 -42.11
CA GLU A 9 -5.92 21.85 -41.37
C GLU A 9 -5.57 20.39 -41.07
N GLU A 10 -4.92 19.69 -42.01
CA GLU A 10 -4.45 18.31 -41.83
C GLU A 10 -3.37 18.22 -40.73
N GLU A 11 -2.39 19.13 -40.73
CA GLU A 11 -1.37 19.21 -39.67
C GLU A 11 -1.97 19.52 -38.28
N TYR A 12 -2.99 20.39 -38.23
CA TYR A 12 -3.68 20.73 -36.99
C TYR A 12 -4.46 19.53 -36.43
N ILE A 13 -5.18 18.80 -37.28
CA ILE A 13 -5.90 17.57 -36.90
C ILE A 13 -4.92 16.52 -36.39
N ALA A 14 -3.79 16.29 -37.09
CA ALA A 14 -2.77 15.34 -36.67
C ALA A 14 -2.17 15.66 -35.28
N ARG A 15 -1.98 16.95 -34.97
CA ARG A 15 -1.50 17.40 -33.65
C ARG A 15 -2.51 17.12 -32.55
N LEU A 16 -3.79 17.41 -32.79
CA LEU A 16 -4.87 17.12 -31.84
C LEU A 16 -5.01 15.61 -31.58
N GLU A 17 -4.99 14.79 -32.64
CA GLU A 17 -5.06 13.33 -32.51
C GLU A 17 -3.88 12.76 -31.72
N PHE A 18 -2.68 13.30 -31.94
CA PHE A 18 -1.49 12.90 -31.19
C PHE A 18 -1.61 13.27 -29.71
N GLU A 19 -2.07 14.48 -29.39
CA GLU A 19 -2.31 14.91 -28.01
C GLU A 19 -3.38 14.06 -27.31
N GLU A 20 -4.49 13.75 -28.00
CA GLU A 20 -5.53 12.88 -27.46
C GLU A 20 -5.04 11.45 -27.23
N LYS A 21 -4.29 10.87 -28.19
CA LYS A 21 -3.68 9.55 -28.03
C LYS A 21 -2.69 9.55 -26.87
N LYS A 22 -1.85 10.58 -26.75
CA LYS A 22 -0.90 10.74 -25.65
C LYS A 22 -1.62 10.81 -24.29
N LYS A 23 -2.65 11.64 -24.16
CA LYS A 23 -3.47 11.73 -22.94
C LYS A 23 -4.10 10.38 -22.59
N ARG A 24 -4.65 9.68 -23.59
CA ARG A 24 -5.25 8.35 -23.40
C ARG A 24 -4.24 7.31 -22.91
N GLU A 25 -3.03 7.29 -23.46
CA GLU A 25 -1.96 6.41 -23.01
C GLU A 25 -1.47 6.77 -21.60
N GLU A 26 -1.34 8.06 -21.28
CA GLU A 26 -1.00 8.52 -19.92
C GLU A 26 -2.06 8.10 -18.89
N GLU A 27 -3.34 8.23 -19.21
CA GLU A 27 -4.43 7.77 -18.35
C GLU A 27 -4.41 6.26 -18.17
N ARG A 28 -4.17 5.49 -19.24
CA ARG A 28 -3.99 4.03 -19.17
C ARG A 28 -2.84 3.67 -18.24
N HIS A 29 -1.68 4.31 -18.40
CA HIS A 29 -0.52 4.08 -17.55
C HIS A 29 -0.80 4.43 -16.08
N LYS A 30 -1.46 5.57 -15.81
CA LYS A 30 -1.88 5.97 -14.45
C LYS A 30 -2.81 4.93 -13.82
N LYS A 31 -3.78 4.41 -14.59
CA LYS A 31 -4.68 3.34 -14.11
C LYS A 31 -3.91 2.06 -13.79
N MET A 32 -3.02 1.62 -14.69
CA MET A 32 -2.20 0.43 -14.44
C MET A 32 -1.35 0.54 -13.18
N VAL A 33 -0.67 1.68 -12.97
CA VAL A 33 0.12 1.93 -11.75
C VAL A 33 -0.75 1.96 -10.49
N ALA A 34 -1.94 2.54 -10.57
CA ALA A 34 -2.88 2.56 -9.44
C ALA A 34 -3.36 1.15 -9.07
N ASP A 35 -3.67 0.33 -10.07
CA ASP A 35 -4.12 -1.06 -9.87
C ASP A 35 -2.99 -1.96 -9.35
N GLU A 36 -1.76 -1.79 -9.85
CA GLU A 36 -0.58 -2.47 -9.31
C GLU A 36 -0.35 -2.11 -7.83
N LYS A 37 -0.43 -0.82 -7.49
CA LYS A 37 -0.31 -0.37 -6.09
C LYS A 37 -1.39 -0.96 -5.20
N LYS A 38 -2.62 -1.11 -5.69
CA LYS A 38 -3.71 -1.78 -4.93
C LYS A 38 -3.41 -3.25 -4.70
N LYS A 39 -3.02 -3.98 -5.76
CA LYS A 39 -2.63 -5.39 -5.65
C LYS A 39 -1.48 -5.60 -4.67
N LEU A 40 -0.45 -4.75 -4.73
CA LEU A 40 0.67 -4.82 -3.79
C LEU A 40 0.19 -4.63 -2.34
N LYS A 41 -0.71 -3.67 -2.07
CA LYS A 41 -1.26 -3.48 -0.73
C LYS A 41 -2.00 -4.71 -0.22
N GLU A 42 -2.81 -5.34 -1.06
CA GLU A 42 -3.57 -6.55 -0.70
C GLU A 42 -2.64 -7.74 -0.40
N ILE A 43 -1.60 -7.94 -1.21
CA ILE A 43 -0.64 -9.05 -1.02
C ILE A 43 0.13 -8.90 0.30
N HIS A 44 0.52 -7.68 0.67
CA HIS A 44 1.30 -7.43 1.88
C HIS A 44 0.44 -7.23 3.14
N TYR A 45 -0.89 -7.22 3.01
CA TYR A 45 -1.78 -7.07 4.16
C TYR A 45 -1.67 -8.27 5.11
N MET A 46 -1.49 -8.01 6.41
CA MET A 46 -1.26 -9.04 7.45
C MET A 46 -0.07 -9.96 7.16
N ARG A 47 0.92 -9.50 6.39
CA ARG A 47 2.17 -10.21 6.13
C ARG A 47 3.32 -9.57 6.87
N CYS A 48 4.16 -10.40 7.47
CA CYS A 48 5.36 -9.92 8.13
C CYS A 48 6.36 -9.37 7.09
N PRO A 49 6.78 -8.10 7.18
CA PRO A 49 7.73 -7.52 6.22
C PRO A 49 9.15 -8.10 6.35
N LYS A 50 9.46 -8.83 7.43
CA LYS A 50 10.76 -9.49 7.62
C LYS A 50 10.86 -10.84 6.91
N CYS A 51 9.79 -11.63 6.90
CA CYS A 51 9.84 -13.01 6.41
C CYS A 51 8.68 -13.43 5.47
N GLY A 52 7.69 -12.57 5.23
CA GLY A 52 6.56 -12.84 4.34
C GLY A 52 5.50 -13.79 4.89
N MET A 53 5.65 -14.28 6.12
CA MET A 53 4.66 -15.15 6.78
C MET A 53 3.47 -14.35 7.31
N GLU A 54 2.34 -15.02 7.54
CA GLU A 54 1.14 -14.39 8.11
C GLU A 54 1.40 -13.90 9.53
N LEU A 55 0.84 -12.72 9.82
CA LEU A 55 0.74 -12.16 11.15
C LEU A 55 -0.50 -12.75 11.84
N ILE A 56 -0.34 -13.07 13.11
CA ILE A 56 -1.40 -13.58 13.96
C ILE A 56 -1.78 -12.46 14.93
N GLU A 57 -3.00 -11.94 14.77
CA GLU A 57 -3.58 -10.94 15.68
C GLU A 57 -3.92 -11.61 17.02
N MET A 58 -3.42 -11.04 18.11
CA MET A 58 -3.67 -11.48 19.48
C MET A 58 -4.10 -10.30 20.34
N SER A 59 -5.16 -10.48 21.14
CA SER A 59 -5.59 -9.46 22.10
C SER A 59 -4.96 -9.70 23.47
N TYR A 60 -4.25 -8.70 24.01
CA TYR A 60 -3.69 -8.73 25.35
C TYR A 60 -4.03 -7.44 26.09
N LYS A 61 -4.84 -7.52 27.15
CA LYS A 61 -5.22 -6.37 28.00
C LYS A 61 -5.73 -5.15 27.20
N ASN A 62 -6.58 -5.38 26.21
CA ASN A 62 -7.14 -4.39 25.27
C ASN A 62 -6.17 -3.83 24.22
N LEU A 63 -4.95 -4.36 24.12
CA LEU A 63 -4.07 -4.16 22.97
C LEU A 63 -4.33 -5.28 21.97
N LYS A 64 -4.49 -4.96 20.68
CA LYS A 64 -4.28 -5.98 19.65
C LYS A 64 -2.80 -5.93 19.29
N ILE A 65 -2.26 -7.09 18.94
CA ILE A 65 -0.83 -7.27 18.73
C ILE A 65 -0.69 -8.28 17.63
N ASP A 66 0.07 -7.93 16.61
CA ASP A 66 0.31 -8.80 15.48
C ASP A 66 1.66 -9.49 15.64
N LYS A 67 1.63 -10.79 15.92
CA LYS A 67 2.85 -11.60 16.06
C LYS A 67 3.08 -12.44 14.80
N CYS A 68 4.30 -12.37 14.27
CA CYS A 68 4.71 -13.30 13.23
C CYS A 68 5.01 -14.69 13.80
N SER A 69 4.44 -15.72 13.18
CA SER A 69 4.63 -17.13 13.57
C SER A 69 6.03 -17.68 13.32
N SER A 70 6.80 -17.06 12.41
CA SER A 70 8.11 -17.57 11.98
C SER A 70 9.27 -16.77 12.57
N CYS A 71 9.30 -15.46 12.38
CA CYS A 71 10.43 -14.63 12.80
C CYS A 71 10.26 -14.01 14.20
N GLU A 72 9.16 -14.34 14.88
CA GLU A 72 8.78 -13.85 16.22
C GLU A 72 8.72 -12.31 16.34
N GLY A 73 8.62 -11.63 15.19
CA GLY A 73 8.47 -10.18 15.15
C GLY A 73 7.11 -9.76 15.67
N ILE A 74 7.08 -8.70 16.47
CA ILE A 74 5.86 -8.09 17.00
C ILE A 74 5.61 -6.81 16.21
N TRP A 75 4.38 -6.65 15.75
CA TRP A 75 3.90 -5.49 15.02
C TRP A 75 2.76 -4.87 15.82
N LEU A 76 2.84 -3.55 15.98
CA LEU A 76 1.89 -2.75 16.74
C LEU A 76 1.42 -1.62 15.82
N ASP A 77 0.12 -1.36 15.83
CA ASP A 77 -0.44 -0.23 15.12
C ASP A 77 -0.17 1.08 15.87
N ALA A 78 -0.27 2.22 15.18
CA ALA A 78 0.08 3.52 15.76
C ALA A 78 -0.70 3.84 17.07
N GLY A 79 -1.99 3.49 17.15
CA GLY A 79 -2.79 3.68 18.37
C GLY A 79 -2.49 2.68 19.49
N GLU A 80 -1.92 1.53 19.17
CA GLU A 80 -1.54 0.52 20.16
C GLU A 80 -0.19 0.84 20.78
N PHE A 81 0.71 1.44 20.00
CA PHE A 81 1.99 1.91 20.48
C PHE A 81 1.85 2.96 21.59
N GLU A 82 0.91 3.91 21.46
CA GLU A 82 0.64 4.92 22.48
C GLU A 82 0.28 4.28 23.83
N ILE A 83 -0.63 3.30 23.81
CA ILE A 83 -1.05 2.57 25.00
C ILE A 83 0.13 1.78 25.61
N VAL A 84 0.96 1.16 24.76
CA VAL A 84 2.18 0.46 25.21
C VAL A 84 3.18 1.42 25.84
N THR A 85 3.34 2.64 25.31
CA THR A 85 4.26 3.64 25.87
C THR A 85 3.80 4.26 27.18
N GLU A 86 2.49 4.32 27.41
CA GLU A 86 1.92 4.77 28.69
C GLU A 86 1.98 3.70 29.79
N MET A 87 2.25 2.44 29.43
CA MET A 87 2.41 1.36 30.41
C MET A 87 3.68 1.55 31.25
N GLU A 88 3.57 1.25 32.55
CA GLU A 88 4.73 1.24 33.44
C GLU A 88 5.81 0.26 32.96
N LYS A 89 7.09 0.57 33.24
CA LYS A 89 8.24 -0.27 32.89
C LYS A 89 8.10 -1.73 33.33
N SER A 90 7.41 -1.99 34.44
CA SER A 90 7.13 -3.35 34.93
C SER A 90 6.14 -4.10 34.02
N ALA A 91 5.10 -3.41 33.54
CA ALA A 91 4.12 -3.96 32.61
C ALA A 91 4.74 -4.18 31.22
N LEU A 92 5.59 -3.26 30.74
CA LEU A 92 6.38 -3.42 29.51
C LEU A 92 7.31 -4.64 29.57
N ASN A 93 8.04 -4.83 30.68
CA ASN A 93 8.90 -6.00 30.82
C ASN A 93 8.11 -7.31 30.84
N LYS A 94 6.94 -7.34 31.51
CA LYS A 94 6.04 -8.51 31.47
C LYS A 94 5.48 -8.75 30.08
N PHE A 95 5.11 -7.68 29.37
CA PHE A 95 4.67 -7.73 27.98
C PHE A 95 5.75 -8.39 27.12
N PHE A 96 6.97 -7.83 27.09
CA PHE A 96 8.06 -8.43 26.31
C PHE A 96 8.40 -9.86 26.73
N ASN A 97 8.34 -10.19 28.03
CA ASN A 97 8.57 -11.56 28.51
C ASN A 97 7.47 -12.56 28.12
N VAL A 98 6.22 -12.13 27.93
CA VAL A 98 5.16 -13.00 27.38
C VAL A 98 5.42 -13.32 25.91
N PHE A 99 6.04 -12.38 25.19
CA PHE A 99 6.32 -12.54 23.76
C PHE A 99 7.70 -13.10 23.45
N LYS A 100 8.65 -13.05 24.39
CA LYS A 100 9.96 -13.70 24.36
C LYS A 100 9.80 -15.18 24.68
N LYS A 101 10.34 -16.04 23.82
CA LYS A 101 10.54 -17.45 24.14
C LYS A 101 11.95 -17.66 24.68
#